data_AF-A0A6B9FE71-F1
#
_entry.id   AF-A0A6B9FE71-F1
#
_cell.length_a   1.000
_cell.length_b   1.000
_cell.length_c   1.000
_cell.angle_alpha   90.00
_cell.angle_beta   90.00
_cell.angle_gamma   90.00
#
_symmetry.space_group_name_H-M   'P 1'
#
loop_
_entity.id
_entity.type
_entity.pdbx_description
1 polymer ?
#
loop_
_entity_poly.entity_id
_entity_poly.type
_entity_poly.pdbx_seq_one_letter_code
_entity_poly.pdbx_strand_id
1 'polypeptide(L)'
;MLADLLAGEAPRGLGVPPIGTRARLLVLAGHDTTLSNLAGALGLGWQLPGQPDPTAPGATLAFEVWRTPETGARTVRIRIYAQTLDQLRSARVLGPLDPPVSLPLAIGICQARDGACGLETFATNVRAALPPACVR
;
A
#
# COMPACT_ATOMS: atom_id res chain seq x y z
N MET A 1 10.24 6.73 6.27
CA MET A 1 8.78 6.95 6.37
C MET A 1 7.97 5.67 6.15
N LEU A 2 7.72 5.20 4.90
CA LEU A 2 6.90 3.99 4.65
C LEU A 2 7.52 2.70 5.22
N ALA A 3 8.83 2.51 5.03
CA ALA A 3 9.55 1.35 5.56
C ALA A 3 9.45 1.27 7.10
N ASP A 4 9.62 2.41 7.77
CA ASP A 4 9.59 2.50 9.24
C ASP A 4 8.17 2.18 9.74
N LEU A 5 7.15 2.72 9.07
CA LEU A 5 5.74 2.41 9.36
C LEU A 5 5.43 0.92 9.27
N LEU A 6 5.89 0.25 8.21
CA LEU A 6 5.68 -1.20 8.04
C LEU A 6 6.48 -2.04 9.03
N ALA A 7 7.61 -1.52 9.53
CA ALA A 7 8.35 -2.12 10.62
C ALA A 7 7.68 -1.93 11.99
N GLY A 8 6.65 -1.08 12.09
CA GLY A 8 6.01 -0.68 13.34
C GLY A 8 6.83 0.38 14.10
N GLU A 9 7.74 1.06 13.42
CA GLU A 9 8.57 2.13 13.96
C GLU A 9 7.90 3.50 13.75
N ALA A 10 8.23 4.46 14.61
CA ALA A 10 7.75 5.83 14.47
C ALA A 10 8.43 6.50 13.26
N PRO A 11 7.68 6.97 12.26
CA PRO A 11 8.25 7.70 11.14
C PRO A 11 8.84 9.02 11.63
N ARG A 12 10.11 9.25 11.31
CA ARG A 12 10.81 10.51 11.65
C ARG A 12 10.37 11.62 10.68
N GLY A 13 10.33 12.86 11.18
CA GLY A 13 10.20 14.06 10.33
C GLY A 13 8.79 14.42 9.84
N LEU A 14 7.73 13.72 10.25
CA LEU A 14 6.36 14.00 9.79
C LEU A 14 5.63 15.12 10.55
N GLY A 15 6.21 15.69 11.61
CA GLY A 15 5.54 16.69 12.45
C GLY A 15 4.26 16.17 13.15
N VAL A 16 3.93 14.88 12.98
CA VAL A 16 2.83 14.19 13.66
C VAL A 16 3.37 13.42 14.87
N PRO A 17 2.56 13.22 15.93
CA PRO A 17 2.94 12.37 17.05
C PRO A 17 3.40 10.99 16.54
N PRO A 18 4.36 10.34 17.22
CA PRO A 18 4.75 8.97 16.90
C PRO A 18 3.52 8.11 16.71
N ILE A 19 3.31 7.60 15.49
CA ILE A 19 2.27 6.62 15.22
C ILE A 19 2.67 5.40 16.07
N GLY A 20 1.95 5.19 17.17
CA GLY A 20 2.39 4.29 18.23
C GLY A 20 2.65 2.88 17.69
N THR A 21 3.66 2.22 18.25
CA THR A 21 4.11 0.86 17.88
C THR A 21 3.04 -0.24 18.07
N ARG A 22 1.84 0.13 18.53
CA ARG A 22 0.68 -0.75 18.76
C ARG A 22 -0.43 -0.59 17.71
N ALA A 23 -0.33 0.38 16.80
CA ALA A 23 -1.33 0.57 15.75
C ALA A 23 -1.40 -0.70 14.87
N ARG A 24 -2.60 -1.25 14.73
CA ARG A 24 -2.87 -2.39 13.83
C ARG A 24 -3.33 -1.96 12.44
N LEU A 25 -3.80 -0.72 12.33
CA LEU A 25 -4.18 -0.07 11.09
C LEU A 25 -3.68 1.38 11.12
N LEU A 26 -3.07 1.79 10.01
CA LEU A 26 -2.74 3.18 9.74
C LEU A 26 -3.40 3.57 8.43
N VAL A 27 -4.15 4.67 8.45
CA VAL A 27 -4.78 5.24 7.25
C VAL A 27 -4.13 6.59 6.97
N LEU A 28 -3.63 6.75 5.74
CA LEU A 28 -3.06 8.00 5.26
C LEU A 28 -3.96 8.52 4.14
N ALA A 29 -4.59 9.67 4.36
CA ALA A 29 -5.41 10.34 3.34
C ALA A 29 -4.51 11.23 2.47
N GLY A 30 -4.44 10.93 1.18
CA GLY A 30 -3.62 11.67 0.21
C GLY A 30 -4.40 12.02 -1.05
N HIS A 31 -3.67 12.20 -2.15
CA HIS A 31 -4.23 12.51 -3.47
C HIS A 31 -3.94 11.37 -4.46
N ASP A 32 -4.59 11.41 -5.62
CA ASP A 32 -4.27 10.59 -6.80
C ASP A 32 -2.76 10.57 -7.11
N THR A 33 -2.10 11.75 -7.06
CA THR A 33 -0.66 11.91 -7.23
C THR A 33 0.16 11.13 -6.20
N THR A 34 -0.36 10.91 -4.99
CA THR A 34 0.29 10.06 -3.99
C THR A 34 0.31 8.60 -4.45
N LEU A 35 -0.81 8.10 -4.98
CA LEU A 35 -0.89 6.75 -5.53
C LEU A 35 0.03 6.59 -6.75
N SER A 36 0.02 7.57 -7.66
CA SER A 36 0.89 7.57 -8.85
C SER A 36 2.37 7.60 -8.49
N ASN A 37 2.77 8.44 -7.52
CA ASN A 37 4.15 8.50 -7.05
C ASN A 37 4.60 7.19 -6.40
N LEU A 38 3.75 6.58 -5.57
CA LEU A 38 4.03 5.28 -4.96
C LEU A 38 4.09 4.17 -6.01
N ALA A 39 3.20 4.18 -7.01
CA ALA A 39 3.21 3.21 -8.08
C ALA A 39 4.52 3.27 -8.88
N GLY A 40 4.95 4.47 -9.26
CA GLY A 40 6.23 4.67 -9.95
C GLY A 40 7.44 4.24 -9.11
N ALA A 41 7.50 4.64 -7.85
CA ALA A 41 8.62 4.33 -6.96
C ALA A 41 8.74 2.83 -6.64
N LEU A 42 7.62 2.11 -6.60
CA LEU A 42 7.57 0.70 -6.21
C LEU A 42 7.44 -0.26 -7.41
N GLY A 43 7.37 0.28 -8.62
CA GLY A 43 7.17 -0.50 -9.85
C GLY A 43 5.85 -1.27 -9.85
N LEU A 44 4.76 -0.61 -9.41
CA LEU A 44 3.42 -1.19 -9.36
C LEU A 44 2.65 -0.83 -10.62
N GLY A 45 1.78 -1.74 -11.07
CA GLY A 45 0.85 -1.49 -12.15
C GLY A 45 -0.46 -2.23 -11.91
N TRP A 46 -1.57 -1.62 -12.32
CA TRP A 46 -2.90 -2.21 -12.19
C TRP A 46 -3.87 -1.66 -13.24
N GLN A 47 -4.96 -2.39 -13.44
CA GLN A 47 -6.15 -1.95 -14.16
C GLN A 47 -7.36 -2.32 -13.31
N LEU A 48 -8.30 -1.41 -13.13
CA LEU A 48 -9.44 -1.59 -12.24
C LEU A 48 -10.70 -1.94 -13.07
N PRO A 49 -11.21 -3.18 -13.00
CA PRO A 49 -12.43 -3.55 -13.72
C PRO A 49 -13.60 -2.65 -13.35
N GLY A 50 -14.27 -2.07 -14.36
CA GLY A 50 -15.40 -1.16 -14.13
C GLY A 50 -15.03 0.22 -13.58
N GLN A 51 -13.74 0.59 -13.54
CA GLN A 51 -13.28 1.90 -13.12
C GLN A 51 -12.21 2.42 -14.09
N PRO A 52 -12.53 3.40 -14.97
CA PRO A 52 -11.59 3.90 -15.96
C PRO A 52 -10.43 4.71 -15.38
N ASP A 53 -10.59 5.29 -14.18
CA ASP A 53 -9.53 6.04 -13.50
C ASP A 53 -8.69 5.10 -12.60
N PRO A 54 -7.39 4.86 -12.89
CA PRO A 54 -6.54 3.99 -12.07
C PRO A 54 -6.33 4.53 -10.65
N THR A 55 -6.55 5.82 -10.44
CA THR A 55 -6.40 6.52 -9.15
C THR A 55 -7.72 7.11 -8.69
N ALA A 56 -8.83 6.41 -8.98
CA ALA A 56 -10.19 6.84 -8.69
C ALA A 56 -10.40 7.38 -7.26
N PRO A 57 -11.40 8.25 -7.04
CA PRO A 57 -11.74 8.72 -5.70
C PRO A 57 -11.93 7.58 -4.70
N GLY A 58 -11.24 7.64 -3.56
CA GLY A 58 -11.26 6.60 -2.53
C GLY A 58 -10.44 5.34 -2.85
N ALA A 59 -9.75 5.29 -4.01
CA ALA A 59 -8.83 4.21 -4.30
C ALA A 59 -7.76 4.13 -3.21
N THR A 60 -7.52 2.91 -2.73
CA THR A 60 -6.68 2.66 -1.56
C THR A 60 -5.59 1.66 -1.91
N LEU A 61 -4.34 2.11 -1.86
CA LEU A 61 -3.17 1.25 -1.94
C LEU A 61 -2.85 0.73 -0.53
N ALA A 62 -3.20 -0.52 -0.27
CA ALA A 62 -3.01 -1.18 1.01
C ALA A 62 -1.67 -1.92 1.06
N PHE A 63 -0.91 -1.67 2.12
CA PHE A 63 0.31 -2.40 2.45
C PHE A 63 0.04 -3.31 3.65
N GLU A 64 0.11 -4.62 3.45
CA GLU A 64 -0.22 -5.62 4.47
C GLU A 64 1.04 -6.33 4.95
N VAL A 65 1.28 -6.31 6.26
CA VAL A 65 2.38 -7.06 6.87
C VAL A 65 1.85 -8.38 7.42
N TRP A 66 2.28 -9.48 6.81
CA TRP A 66 1.94 -10.84 7.20
C TRP A 66 3.07 -11.46 8.03
N ARG A 67 2.73 -12.29 9.00
CA ARG A 67 3.70 -13.06 9.81
C ARG A 67 3.40 -14.55 9.67
N THR A 68 4.39 -15.32 9.21
CA THR A 68 4.33 -16.78 9.19
C THR A 68 4.43 -17.30 10.62
N PRO A 69 3.42 -18.04 11.15
CA PRO A 69 3.42 -18.49 12.55
C PRO A 69 4.62 -19.36 12.92
N GLU A 70 5.06 -20.22 12.01
CA GLU A 70 6.06 -21.27 12.27
C GLU A 70 7.47 -20.69 12.36
N THR A 71 7.79 -19.71 11.52
CA THR A 71 9.14 -19.14 11.41
C THR A 71 9.24 -17.72 11.96
N GLY A 72 8.10 -17.06 12.22
CA GLY A 72 8.05 -15.64 12.57
C GLY A 72 8.41 -14.70 11.42
N ALA A 73 8.66 -15.23 10.21
CA ALA A 73 9.06 -14.45 9.04
C ALA A 73 7.97 -13.43 8.68
N ARG A 74 8.39 -12.18 8.40
CA ARG A 74 7.49 -11.09 8.04
C ARG A 74 7.58 -10.77 6.55
N THR A 75 6.43 -10.70 5.90
CA THR A 75 6.34 -10.35 4.48
C THR A 75 5.35 -9.20 4.27
N VAL A 76 5.59 -8.42 3.21
CA VAL A 76 4.72 -7.34 2.74
C VAL A 76 3.99 -7.84 1.49
N ARG A 77 2.68 -7.64 1.47
CA ARG A 77 1.84 -7.76 0.28
C ARG A 77 1.20 -6.41 0.00
N ILE A 78 1.00 -6.10 -1.28
CA ILE A 78 0.33 -4.86 -1.69
C ILE A 78 -0.96 -5.21 -2.42
N ARG A 79 -2.04 -4.50 -2.09
CA ARG A 79 -3.33 -4.59 -2.78
C ARG A 79 -3.82 -3.20 -3.16
N ILE A 80 -4.56 -3.11 -4.27
CA ILE A 80 -5.34 -1.92 -4.61
C ILE A 80 -6.82 -2.23 -4.40
N TYR A 81 -7.52 -1.31 -3.74
CA TYR A 81 -8.96 -1.31 -3.60
C TYR A 81 -9.55 -0.11 -4.32
N ALA A 82 -10.68 -0.29 -4.99
CA ALA A 82 -11.43 0.82 -5.57
C ALA A 82 -12.91 0.44 -5.76
N GLN A 83 -13.80 1.42 -5.74
CA GLN A 83 -15.16 1.23 -6.20
C GLN A 83 -15.20 1.29 -7.74
N THR A 84 -16.08 0.51 -8.36
CA THR A 84 -16.43 0.71 -9.77
C THR A 84 -17.12 2.06 -9.96
N LEU A 85 -17.12 2.58 -11.19
CA LEU A 85 -17.81 3.83 -11.51
C LEU A 85 -19.31 3.75 -11.18
N ASP A 86 -19.93 2.59 -11.39
CA ASP A 86 -21.34 2.33 -11.05
C ASP A 86 -21.60 2.30 -9.55
N GLN A 87 -20.69 1.68 -8.77
CA GLN A 87 -20.76 1.68 -7.30
C GLN A 87 -20.70 3.11 -6.75
N LEU A 88 -19.80 3.95 -7.29
CA LEU A 88 -19.71 5.36 -6.93
C LEU A 88 -20.97 6.13 -7.33
N ARG A 89 -21.41 6.01 -8.59
CA ARG A 89 -22.57 6.72 -9.13
C ARG A 89 -23.84 6.44 -8.35
N SER A 90 -24.01 5.21 -7.89
CA SER A 90 -25.22 4.76 -7.18
C SER A 90 -25.09 4.82 -5.67
N ALA A 91 -23.97 5.36 -5.14
CA ALA A 91 -23.66 5.36 -3.71
C ALA A 91 -23.87 3.99 -3.06
N ARG A 92 -23.39 2.92 -3.71
CA ARG A 92 -23.59 1.53 -3.25
C ARG A 92 -22.99 1.34 -1.85
N VAL A 93 -23.77 0.70 -0.97
CA VAL A 93 -23.28 0.20 0.31
C VAL A 93 -22.42 -1.03 0.05
N LEU A 94 -21.14 -0.94 0.38
CA LEU A 94 -20.18 -2.02 0.16
C LEU A 94 -20.26 -3.06 1.27
N GLY A 95 -20.01 -4.32 0.93
CA GLY A 95 -19.94 -5.42 1.89
C GLY A 95 -19.54 -6.73 1.21
N PRO A 96 -19.56 -7.87 1.93
CA PRO A 96 -19.16 -9.16 1.36
C PRO A 96 -19.95 -9.58 0.10
N LEU A 97 -21.20 -9.13 -0.04
CA LEU A 97 -22.07 -9.44 -1.18
C LEU A 97 -21.92 -8.45 -2.36
N ASP A 98 -21.39 -7.26 -2.10
CA ASP A 98 -21.09 -6.23 -3.11
C ASP A 98 -19.74 -5.58 -2.75
N PRO A 99 -18.63 -6.33 -2.90
CA PRO A 99 -17.32 -5.83 -2.49
C PRO A 99 -16.82 -4.78 -3.49
N PRO A 100 -15.93 -3.87 -3.07
CA PRO A 100 -15.16 -3.08 -4.01
C PRO A 100 -14.25 -3.99 -4.87
N VAL A 101 -13.77 -3.47 -5.99
CA VAL A 101 -12.63 -4.07 -6.69
C VAL A 101 -11.48 -4.21 -5.71
N SER A 102 -10.86 -5.40 -5.67
CA SER A 102 -9.69 -5.68 -4.83
C SER A 102 -8.72 -6.59 -5.56
N LEU A 103 -7.53 -6.07 -5.88
CA LEU A 103 -6.53 -6.79 -6.66
C LEU A 103 -5.19 -6.86 -5.90
N PRO A 104 -4.54 -8.04 -5.82
CA PRO A 104 -3.15 -8.12 -5.39
C PRO A 104 -2.23 -7.51 -6.46
N LEU A 105 -1.16 -6.84 -6.02
CA LEU A 105 -0.18 -6.23 -6.90
C LEU A 105 1.17 -6.94 -6.82
N ALA A 106 1.81 -7.11 -7.97
CA ALA A 106 3.21 -7.47 -8.04
C ALA A 106 4.08 -6.27 -7.63
N ILE A 107 5.09 -6.51 -6.80
CA ILE A 107 5.98 -5.47 -6.27
C ILE A 107 7.24 -5.43 -7.15
N GLY A 108 7.32 -4.48 -8.08
CA GLY A 108 8.41 -4.41 -9.06
C GLY A 108 9.81 -4.26 -8.44
N ILE A 109 9.90 -3.64 -7.26
CA ILE A 109 11.16 -3.52 -6.50
C ILE A 109 11.55 -4.80 -5.76
N CYS A 110 10.81 -5.90 -5.87
CA CYS A 110 11.10 -7.17 -5.19
C CYS A 110 11.03 -8.35 -6.16
N GLN A 111 11.94 -9.33 -5.99
CA GLN A 111 11.81 -10.66 -6.61
C GLN A 111 10.86 -11.51 -5.77
N ALA A 112 9.61 -11.07 -5.67
CA ALA A 112 8.61 -11.67 -4.80
C ALA A 112 8.21 -13.08 -5.29
N ARG A 113 8.33 -14.09 -4.42
CA ARG A 113 7.64 -15.38 -4.63
C ARG A 113 6.18 -15.19 -4.20
N ASP A 114 5.25 -15.60 -5.05
CA ASP A 114 3.80 -15.53 -4.78
C ASP A 114 3.26 -14.13 -4.45
N GLY A 115 3.90 -13.07 -4.96
CA GLY A 115 3.49 -11.68 -4.74
C GLY A 115 3.81 -11.12 -3.35
N ALA A 116 4.58 -11.83 -2.52
CA ALA A 116 5.02 -11.35 -1.20
C ALA A 116 6.51 -10.98 -1.20
N CYS A 117 6.87 -9.87 -0.55
CA CYS A 117 8.25 -9.43 -0.37
C CYS A 117 8.67 -9.51 1.10
N GLY A 118 9.86 -10.02 1.42
CA GLY A 118 10.36 -10.00 2.81
C GLY A 118 10.42 -8.57 3.35
N LEU A 119 9.94 -8.33 4.58
CA LEU A 119 9.78 -6.97 5.11
C LEU A 119 11.09 -6.17 5.13
N GLU A 120 12.20 -6.79 5.52
CA GLU A 120 13.52 -6.15 5.56
C GLU A 120 14.06 -5.85 4.15
N THR A 121 13.86 -6.78 3.20
CA THR A 121 14.19 -6.57 1.80
C THR A 121 13.36 -5.45 1.19
N PHE A 122 12.05 -5.42 1.47
CA PHE A 122 11.15 -4.36 1.03
C PHE A 122 11.61 -3.00 1.57
N ALA A 123 11.88 -2.89 2.87
CA ALA A 123 12.36 -1.67 3.50
C ALA A 123 13.65 -1.16 2.86
N THR A 124 14.59 -2.06 2.57
CA THR A 124 15.85 -1.74 1.90
C THR A 124 15.63 -1.19 0.49
N ASN A 125 14.79 -1.88 -0.29
CA ASN A 125 14.55 -1.50 -1.70
C ASN A 125 13.73 -0.21 -1.81
N VAL A 126 12.79 0.05 -0.89
CA VAL A 126 12.08 1.34 -0.80
C VAL A 126 13.05 2.48 -0.54
N ARG A 127 13.98 2.33 0.41
CA ARG A 127 14.97 3.36 0.71
C ARG A 127 15.88 3.63 -0.50
N ALA A 128 16.25 2.59 -1.24
CA ALA A 128 17.04 2.73 -2.46
C ALA A 128 16.27 3.37 -3.63
N ALA A 129 14.94 3.23 -3.68
CA ALA A 129 14.10 3.80 -4.73
C ALA A 129 13.79 5.30 -4.52
N LEU A 130 14.02 5.85 -3.32
CA LEU A 130 13.75 7.26 -3.02
C LEU A 130 14.94 8.15 -3.39
N PRO A 131 14.72 9.32 -4.03
CA PRO A 131 15.79 10.28 -4.28
C PRO A 131 16.46 10.72 -2.96
N PRO A 132 17.80 10.74 -2.87
CA PRO A 132 18.50 11.10 -1.62
C PRO A 132 18.10 12.47 -1.07
N ALA A 133 17.80 13.43 -1.96
CA ALA A 133 17.36 14.77 -1.56
C ALA A 133 16.02 14.80 -0.80
N CYS A 134 15.22 13.73 -0.91
CA CYS A 134 13.90 13.60 -0.30
C CYS A 134 13.91 12.75 0.98
N VAL A 135 15.03 12.11 1.32
CA VAL A 135 15.19 11.29 2.53
C VAL A 135 16.03 12.10 3.53
N ARG A 136 15.36 12.85 4.41
CA ARG A 136 15.98 13.57 5.53
C ARG A 136 15.61 12.92 6.86
#